data_AF-A0A7L4C7F7-F1
#
_entry.id   AF-A0A7L4C7F7-F1
#
_cell.length_a   1.000
_cell.length_b   1.000
_cell.length_c   1.000
_cell.angle_alpha   90.00
_cell.angle_beta   90.00
_cell.angle_gamma   90.00
#
_symmetry.space_group_name_H-M   'P 1'
#
loop_
_entity.id
_entity.type
_entity.pdbx_description
1 polymer ?
#
loop_
_entity_poly.entity_id
_entity_poly.type
_entity_poly.pdbx_seq_one_letter_code
_entity_poly.pdbx_strand_id
1 'polypeptide(L)'
;QGGSFDVADRMFHSVKSTWESASRDNMSDVRELIPEFFYLPEFLTNANHFELGCMQDGTVLGDVQLPPWADGDPHKFIVLHRQALESDYVSAHLHRWIDLIFGHKQHGSAAVEAVNTYHPYFYGDKMDLNNIKDPLIKSTILGFISNFGQIPKQV
;
A
#
# COMPACT_ATOMS: atom_id res chain seq x y z
N GLN A 1 -8.98 5.62 -14.56
CA GLN A 1 -10.41 5.93 -14.34
C GLN A 1 -10.91 6.79 -15.50
N GLY A 2 -12.10 6.49 -16.04
CA GLY A 2 -12.62 7.07 -17.29
C GLY A 2 -13.46 8.35 -17.12
N GLY A 3 -13.18 9.17 -16.10
CA GLY A 3 -13.92 10.40 -15.81
C GLY A 3 -14.92 10.33 -14.66
N SER A 4 -15.09 9.17 -14.01
CA SER A 4 -15.89 8.99 -12.80
C SER A 4 -15.06 8.33 -11.68
N PHE A 5 -15.55 8.44 -10.43
CA PHE A 5 -15.04 7.65 -9.31
C PHE A 5 -15.19 6.15 -9.56
N ASP A 6 -14.42 5.36 -8.81
CA ASP A 6 -14.53 3.90 -8.84
C ASP A 6 -15.85 3.41 -8.20
N VAL A 7 -16.12 2.12 -8.30
CA VAL A 7 -17.21 1.48 -7.57
C VAL A 7 -16.94 1.63 -6.07
N ALA A 8 -17.96 2.05 -5.31
CA ALA A 8 -17.88 2.34 -3.88
C ALA A 8 -17.17 1.24 -3.07
N ASP A 9 -17.54 -0.02 -3.28
CA ASP A 9 -16.97 -1.17 -2.56
C ASP A 9 -15.46 -1.39 -2.78
N ARG A 10 -14.86 -0.75 -3.79
CA ARG A 10 -13.41 -0.82 -4.07
C ARG A 10 -12.64 0.40 -3.57
N MET A 11 -13.34 1.46 -3.18
CA MET A 11 -12.69 2.68 -2.73
C MET A 11 -12.22 2.56 -1.29
N PHE A 12 -11.15 3.29 -0.96
CA PHE A 12 -10.66 3.37 0.40
C PHE A 12 -11.67 4.11 1.27
N HIS A 13 -12.36 3.38 2.16
CA HIS A 13 -13.42 3.93 3.00
C HIS A 13 -13.29 3.58 4.49
N SER A 14 -12.44 2.61 4.84
CA SER A 14 -12.28 2.13 6.21
C SER A 14 -10.87 1.63 6.46
N VAL A 15 -10.23 2.14 7.51
CA VAL A 15 -8.91 1.68 7.96
C VAL A 15 -8.98 0.21 8.36
N LYS A 16 -10.05 -0.17 9.09
CA LYS A 16 -10.23 -1.54 9.56
C LYS A 16 -10.39 -2.51 8.39
N SER A 17 -11.31 -2.24 7.46
CA SER A 17 -11.58 -3.14 6.34
C SER A 17 -10.35 -3.28 5.43
N THR A 18 -9.60 -2.20 5.22
CA THR A 18 -8.36 -2.21 4.45
C THR A 18 -7.27 -3.06 5.13
N TRP A 19 -7.12 -2.91 6.44
CA TRP A 19 -6.21 -3.76 7.23
C TRP A 19 -6.61 -5.23 7.18
N GLU A 20 -7.90 -5.56 7.35
CA GLU A 20 -8.40 -6.94 7.30
C GLU A 20 -8.16 -7.58 5.92
N SER A 21 -8.39 -6.83 4.83
CA SER A 21 -8.05 -7.26 3.47
C SER A 21 -6.57 -7.60 3.32
N ALA A 22 -5.67 -6.68 3.70
CA ALA A 22 -4.23 -6.84 3.49
C ALA A 22 -3.56 -7.84 4.45
N SER A 23 -4.12 -8.03 5.65
CA SER A 23 -3.51 -8.89 6.68
C SER A 23 -4.05 -10.31 6.73
N ARG A 24 -5.25 -10.56 6.18
CA ARG A 24 -5.94 -11.84 6.35
C ARG A 24 -6.82 -12.26 5.19
N ASP A 25 -7.67 -11.37 4.69
CA ASP A 25 -8.83 -11.78 3.92
C ASP A 25 -8.54 -11.90 2.41
N ASN A 26 -7.51 -11.21 1.91
CA ASN A 26 -7.12 -11.26 0.50
C ASN A 26 -5.63 -11.58 0.32
N MET A 27 -5.32 -12.80 -0.11
CA MET A 27 -3.95 -13.26 -0.37
C MET A 27 -3.21 -12.48 -1.47
N SER A 28 -3.93 -11.71 -2.29
CA SER A 28 -3.35 -10.84 -3.32
C SER A 28 -3.15 -9.38 -2.87
N ASP A 29 -3.66 -9.02 -1.70
CA ASP A 29 -3.51 -7.69 -1.12
C ASP A 29 -2.30 -7.65 -0.19
N VAL A 30 -1.16 -7.24 -0.73
CA VAL A 30 0.12 -7.15 -0.03
C VAL A 30 0.57 -5.70 0.12
N ARG A 31 -0.39 -4.78 0.22
CA ARG A 31 -0.12 -3.33 0.31
C ARG A 31 0.51 -2.97 1.65
N GLU A 32 1.48 -2.06 1.58
CA GLU A 32 2.11 -1.41 2.73
C GLU A 32 1.61 0.04 2.86
N LEU A 33 1.82 0.66 4.02
CA LEU A 33 1.39 2.02 4.28
C LEU A 33 2.22 3.06 3.50
N ILE A 34 1.55 4.16 3.14
CA ILE A 34 2.19 5.37 2.63
C ILE A 34 2.56 6.34 3.77
N PRO A 35 3.53 7.25 3.58
CA PRO A 35 3.97 8.20 4.61
C PRO A 35 2.85 9.06 5.21
N GLU A 36 1.82 9.39 4.42
CA GLU A 36 0.69 10.24 4.80
C GLU A 36 -0.05 9.73 6.04
N PHE A 37 -0.05 8.41 6.29
CA PHE A 37 -0.59 7.79 7.51
C PHE A 37 0.10 8.25 8.80
N PHE A 38 1.23 8.96 8.72
CA PHE A 38 2.02 9.40 9.87
C PHE A 38 2.12 10.93 9.99
N TYR A 39 1.54 11.71 9.06
CA TYR A 39 1.58 13.17 9.16
C TYR A 39 0.43 13.95 8.51
N LEU A 40 -0.39 13.35 7.64
CA LEU A 40 -1.39 14.06 6.85
C LEU A 40 -2.82 13.60 7.21
N PRO A 41 -3.55 14.28 8.11
CA PRO A 41 -4.92 13.88 8.44
C PRO A 41 -5.94 14.08 7.31
N GLU A 42 -5.65 14.95 6.34
CA GLU A 42 -6.58 15.38 5.31
C GLU A 42 -6.96 14.28 4.32
N PHE A 43 -6.14 13.24 4.11
CA PHE A 43 -6.52 12.12 3.23
C PHE A 43 -7.63 11.24 3.83
N LEU A 44 -7.94 11.41 5.11
CA LEU A 44 -8.98 10.67 5.83
C LEU A 44 -10.33 11.39 5.79
N THR A 45 -10.39 12.63 5.28
CA THR A 45 -11.62 13.43 5.23
C THR A 45 -12.00 13.77 3.80
N ASN A 46 -13.30 13.70 3.51
CA ASN A 46 -13.90 14.17 2.27
C ASN A 46 -14.21 15.67 2.36
N ALA A 47 -13.16 16.48 2.56
CA ALA A 47 -13.29 17.93 2.76
C ALA A 47 -13.94 18.68 1.59
N ASN A 48 -13.87 18.12 0.38
CA ASN A 48 -14.48 18.69 -0.83
C ASN A 48 -15.92 18.20 -1.05
N HIS A 49 -16.48 17.38 -0.15
CA HIS A 49 -17.83 16.83 -0.25
C HIS A 49 -18.10 16.12 -1.58
N PHE A 50 -17.15 15.32 -2.05
CA PHE A 50 -17.34 14.52 -3.26
C PHE A 50 -18.46 13.50 -3.07
N GLU A 51 -19.24 13.27 -4.13
CA GLU A 51 -20.20 12.17 -4.20
C GLU A 51 -19.46 10.85 -4.49
N LEU A 52 -19.04 10.17 -3.43
CA LEU A 52 -18.29 8.91 -3.49
C LEU A 52 -19.18 7.66 -3.69
N GLY A 53 -20.49 7.86 -3.84
CA GLY A 53 -21.45 6.79 -4.07
C GLY A 53 -21.81 5.99 -2.81
N CYS A 54 -22.36 4.80 -3.04
CA CYS A 54 -22.95 3.95 -2.01
C CYS A 54 -22.55 2.49 -2.25
N MET A 55 -22.15 1.80 -1.19
CA MET A 55 -21.81 0.38 -1.20
C MET A 55 -23.06 -0.49 -1.40
N GLN A 56 -22.86 -1.76 -1.72
CA GLN A 56 -23.97 -2.70 -1.96
C GLN A 56 -24.87 -2.91 -0.74
N ASP A 57 -24.33 -2.74 0.47
CA ASP A 57 -25.06 -2.85 1.73
C ASP A 57 -25.87 -1.58 2.09
N GLY A 58 -25.80 -0.54 1.27
CA GLY A 58 -26.45 0.75 1.50
C GLY A 58 -25.60 1.77 2.25
N THR A 59 -24.34 1.47 2.57
CA THR A 59 -23.42 2.41 3.20
C THR A 59 -23.00 3.50 2.22
N VAL A 60 -23.41 4.73 2.49
CA VAL A 60 -22.97 5.91 1.73
C VAL A 60 -21.53 6.26 2.12
N LEU A 61 -20.68 6.50 1.12
CA LEU A 61 -19.28 6.84 1.34
C LEU A 61 -19.07 8.33 1.60
N GLY A 62 -18.14 8.64 2.49
CA GLY A 62 -17.80 9.99 2.94
C GLY A 62 -16.39 10.01 3.54
N ASP A 63 -16.24 10.57 4.75
CA ASP A 63 -15.00 10.47 5.51
C ASP A 63 -14.62 8.99 5.75
N VAL A 64 -13.31 8.74 5.86
CA VAL A 64 -12.79 7.39 6.11
C VAL A 64 -13.19 6.95 7.51
N GLN A 65 -13.71 5.73 7.63
CA GLN A 65 -14.04 5.12 8.91
C GLN A 65 -12.77 4.83 9.71
N LEU A 66 -12.59 5.57 10.80
CA LEU A 66 -11.44 5.45 11.70
C LEU A 66 -11.69 4.39 12.78
N PRO A 67 -10.62 3.80 13.35
CA PRO A 67 -10.75 2.92 14.51
C PRO A 67 -11.38 3.64 15.73
N PRO A 68 -12.07 2.92 16.63
CA PRO A 68 -12.76 3.52 17.77
C PRO A 68 -11.88 4.39 18.67
N TRP A 69 -10.60 4.03 18.83
CA TRP A 69 -9.65 4.78 19.66
C TRP A 69 -9.30 6.16 19.10
N ALA A 70 -9.62 6.45 17.83
CA ALA A 70 -9.43 7.75 17.22
C ALA A 70 -10.61 8.71 17.48
N ASP A 71 -11.71 8.24 18.09
CA ASP A 71 -12.92 9.05 18.40
C ASP A 71 -13.47 9.86 17.20
N GLY A 72 -13.28 9.35 15.99
CA GLY A 72 -13.68 10.05 14.76
C GLY A 72 -12.81 11.27 14.42
N ASP A 73 -11.66 11.47 15.08
CA ASP A 73 -10.73 12.55 14.83
C ASP A 73 -9.51 12.08 14.00
N PRO A 74 -9.40 12.52 12.72
CA PRO A 74 -8.24 12.24 11.87
C PRO A 74 -6.91 12.73 12.45
N HIS A 75 -6.89 13.86 13.15
CA HIS A 75 -5.67 14.37 13.77
C HIS A 75 -5.21 13.45 14.90
N LYS A 76 -6.15 13.00 15.74
CA LYS A 76 -5.86 12.00 16.78
C LYS A 76 -5.34 10.70 16.17
N PHE A 77 -5.93 10.24 15.07
CA PHE A 77 -5.45 9.06 14.33
C PHE A 77 -3.99 9.20 13.92
N ILE A 78 -3.64 10.30 13.25
CA ILE A 78 -2.27 10.58 12.77
C ILE A 78 -1.28 10.72 13.92
N VAL A 79 -1.64 11.44 14.99
CA VAL A 79 -0.77 11.62 16.16
C VAL A 79 -0.42 10.27 16.79
N LEU A 80 -1.41 9.39 16.96
CA LEU A 80 -1.20 8.07 17.54
C LEU A 80 -0.40 7.15 16.61
N HIS A 81 -0.64 7.19 15.29
CA HIS A 81 0.17 6.47 14.31
C HIS A 81 1.64 6.91 14.35
N ARG A 82 1.90 8.22 14.42
CA ARG A 82 3.25 8.77 14.54
C ARG A 82 3.91 8.36 15.86
N GLN A 83 3.19 8.42 16.98
CA GLN A 83 3.70 7.96 18.27
C GLN A 83 4.05 6.47 18.25
N ALA A 84 3.26 5.64 17.57
CA ALA A 84 3.57 4.22 17.39
C ALA A 84 4.83 4.02 16.55
N LEU A 85 4.98 4.76 15.44
CA LEU A 85 6.16 4.72 14.58
C LEU A 85 7.45 5.11 15.33
N GLU A 86 7.36 6.13 16.19
CA GLU A 86 8.49 6.64 16.98
C GLU A 86 8.68 5.90 18.32
N SER A 87 7.96 4.79 18.55
CA SER A 87 8.06 4.04 19.79
C SER A 87 9.37 3.24 19.89
N ASP A 88 9.79 2.94 21.13
CA ASP A 88 10.95 2.06 21.40
C ASP A 88 10.82 0.70 20.70
N TYR A 89 9.59 0.16 20.63
CA TYR A 89 9.32 -1.11 19.96
C TYR A 89 9.65 -1.01 18.47
N VAL A 90 9.15 0.01 17.77
CA VAL A 90 9.43 0.16 16.33
C VAL A 90 10.91 0.48 16.13
N SER A 91 11.50 1.37 16.92
CA SER A 91 12.93 1.70 16.82
C SER A 91 13.83 0.47 16.98
N ALA A 92 13.50 -0.42 17.93
CA ALA A 92 14.24 -1.66 18.14
C ALA A 92 14.08 -2.70 17.03
N HIS A 93 13.09 -2.57 16.14
CA HIS A 93 12.75 -3.61 15.14
C HIS A 93 12.72 -3.11 13.68
N LEU A 94 12.68 -1.80 13.43
CA LEU A 94 12.49 -1.21 12.09
C LEU A 94 13.56 -1.68 11.09
N HIS A 95 14.79 -1.91 11.55
CA HIS A 95 15.87 -2.47 10.75
C HIS A 95 15.51 -3.80 10.07
N ARG A 96 14.62 -4.61 10.67
CA ARG A 96 14.15 -5.88 10.09
C ARG A 96 13.19 -5.66 8.92
N TRP A 97 12.39 -4.60 8.96
CA TRP A 97 11.57 -4.20 7.81
C TRP A 97 12.45 -3.60 6.70
N ILE A 98 13.45 -2.80 7.08
CA ILE A 98 14.45 -2.29 6.14
C ILE A 98 15.17 -3.45 5.43
N ASP A 99 15.52 -4.53 6.14
CA ASP A 99 16.11 -5.74 5.54
C ASP A 99 15.23 -6.37 4.45
N LEU A 100 13.90 -6.33 4.61
CA LEU A 100 12.94 -6.86 3.64
C LEU A 100 12.83 -5.96 2.40
N ILE A 101 12.69 -4.65 2.62
CA ILE A 101 12.37 -3.71 1.55
C ILE A 101 13.61 -3.24 0.81
N PHE A 102 14.74 -3.04 1.50
CA PHE A 102 15.96 -2.45 0.94
C PHE A 102 17.22 -3.27 1.21
N GLY A 103 17.22 -4.17 2.20
CA GLY A 103 18.41 -4.90 2.63
C GLY A 103 18.50 -6.32 2.06
N HIS A 104 19.18 -7.20 2.79
CA HIS A 104 19.60 -8.51 2.28
C HIS A 104 18.46 -9.52 2.06
N LYS A 105 17.27 -9.28 2.61
CA LYS A 105 16.09 -10.16 2.45
C LYS A 105 15.20 -9.76 1.27
N GLN A 106 15.64 -8.82 0.43
CA GLN A 106 14.89 -8.40 -0.75
C GLN A 106 14.96 -9.42 -1.91
N HIS A 107 15.99 -10.27 -1.96
CA HIS A 107 16.14 -11.32 -2.97
C HIS A 107 16.96 -12.54 -2.47
N GLY A 108 17.11 -13.55 -3.34
CA GLY A 108 17.88 -14.76 -3.03
C GLY A 108 17.18 -15.69 -2.03
N SER A 109 17.94 -16.60 -1.41
CA SER A 109 17.40 -17.57 -0.45
C SER A 109 16.81 -16.89 0.79
N ALA A 110 17.42 -15.79 1.25
CA ALA A 110 16.94 -15.02 2.40
C ALA A 110 15.53 -14.45 2.18
N ALA A 111 15.21 -14.01 0.95
CA ALA A 111 13.86 -13.58 0.59
C ALA A 111 12.85 -14.74 0.58
N VAL A 112 13.25 -15.91 0.08
CA VAL A 112 12.40 -17.12 0.09
C VAL A 112 12.08 -17.54 1.53
N GLU A 113 13.09 -17.58 2.39
CA GLU A 113 12.94 -17.91 3.81
C GLU A 113 12.05 -16.91 4.55
N ALA A 114 12.09 -15.64 4.17
CA ALA A 114 11.27 -14.57 4.73
C ALA A 114 9.89 -14.41 4.06
N VAL A 115 9.56 -15.23 3.06
CA VAL A 115 8.32 -15.11 2.26
C VAL A 115 8.18 -13.72 1.61
N ASN A 116 9.29 -13.18 1.12
CA ASN A 116 9.42 -11.83 0.57
C ASN A 116 9.82 -11.85 -0.92
N THR A 117 9.24 -12.76 -1.69
CA THR A 117 9.52 -12.92 -3.12
C THR A 117 8.36 -12.37 -3.96
N TYR A 118 8.69 -11.52 -4.92
CA TYR A 118 7.72 -10.90 -5.81
C TYR A 118 7.84 -11.41 -7.25
N HIS A 119 6.88 -11.03 -8.10
CA HIS A 119 6.94 -11.36 -9.51
C HIS A 119 8.23 -10.80 -10.15
N PRO A 120 8.94 -11.55 -11.02
CA PRO A 120 10.22 -11.12 -11.58
C PRO A 120 10.19 -9.72 -12.20
N TYR A 121 9.09 -9.35 -12.86
CA TYR A 121 8.93 -8.03 -13.50
C TYR A 121 8.96 -6.83 -12.54
N PHE A 122 8.81 -7.04 -11.22
CA PHE A 122 8.91 -5.94 -10.25
C PHE A 122 10.35 -5.59 -9.90
N TYR A 123 11.33 -6.44 -10.21
CA TYR A 123 12.76 -6.18 -10.01
C TYR A 123 13.34 -5.43 -11.22
N GLY A 124 12.82 -4.22 -11.48
CA GLY A 124 13.12 -3.42 -12.68
C GLY A 124 14.61 -3.18 -12.91
N ASP A 125 15.38 -2.90 -11.85
CA ASP A 125 16.82 -2.67 -11.91
C ASP A 125 17.62 -3.88 -12.43
N LYS A 126 17.04 -5.08 -12.38
CA LYS A 126 17.66 -6.33 -12.86
C LYS A 126 17.27 -6.67 -14.30
N MET A 127 16.40 -5.88 -14.95
CA MET A 127 15.93 -6.14 -16.31
C MET A 127 16.56 -5.18 -17.33
N ASP A 128 17.32 -5.73 -18.26
CA ASP A 128 17.77 -4.98 -19.44
C ASP A 128 16.65 -4.91 -20.49
N LEU A 129 15.76 -3.91 -20.31
CA LEU A 129 14.65 -3.64 -21.23
C LEU A 129 15.10 -3.27 -22.65
N ASN A 130 16.37 -2.92 -22.86
CA ASN A 130 16.89 -2.60 -24.19
C ASN A 130 17.28 -3.87 -24.96
N ASN A 131 17.55 -4.97 -24.26
CA ASN A 131 17.88 -6.25 -24.89
C ASN A 131 16.64 -7.08 -25.28
N ILE A 132 15.44 -6.66 -24.84
CA ILE A 132 14.18 -7.30 -25.21
C ILE A 132 13.77 -6.86 -26.63
N LYS A 133 13.96 -7.78 -27.59
CA LYS A 133 13.69 -7.53 -29.02
C LYS A 133 12.21 -7.61 -29.39
N ASP A 134 11.44 -8.42 -28.66
CA ASP A 134 10.01 -8.58 -28.93
C ASP A 134 9.23 -7.38 -28.36
N PRO A 135 8.60 -6.55 -29.21
CA PRO A 135 7.85 -5.38 -28.77
C PRO A 135 6.63 -5.74 -27.92
N LEU A 136 6.02 -6.91 -28.12
CA LEU A 136 4.89 -7.36 -27.31
C LEU A 136 5.34 -7.67 -25.89
N ILE A 137 6.42 -8.45 -25.73
CA ILE A 137 6.98 -8.79 -24.42
C ILE A 137 7.42 -7.51 -23.69
N LYS A 138 8.09 -6.60 -24.40
CA LYS A 138 8.51 -5.31 -23.84
C LYS A 138 7.32 -4.48 -23.36
N SER A 139 6.26 -4.39 -24.15
CA SER A 139 5.02 -3.69 -23.80
C SER A 139 4.36 -4.31 -22.56
N THR A 140 4.28 -5.64 -22.48
CA THR A 140 3.75 -6.35 -21.32
C THR A 140 4.53 -6.02 -20.05
N ILE A 141 5.87 -6.10 -20.08
CA ILE A 141 6.70 -5.83 -18.91
C ILE A 141 6.55 -4.37 -18.46
N LEU A 142 6.57 -3.42 -19.39
CA LEU A 142 6.32 -2.00 -19.08
C LEU A 142 4.93 -1.79 -18.47
N GLY A 143 3.92 -2.51 -18.96
CA GLY A 143 2.58 -2.51 -18.37
C GLY A 143 2.56 -3.02 -16.93
N PHE A 144 3.33 -4.07 -16.63
CA PHE A 144 3.47 -4.58 -15.25
C PHE A 144 4.12 -3.54 -14.33
N ILE A 145 5.28 -3.02 -14.76
CA ILE A 145 6.08 -2.02 -14.04
C ILE A 145 5.28 -0.74 -13.75
N SER A 146 4.45 -0.29 -14.70
CA SER A 146 3.69 0.95 -14.56
C SER A 146 2.43 0.83 -13.69
N ASN A 147 1.85 -0.36 -13.55
CA ASN A 147 0.52 -0.52 -12.95
C ASN A 147 0.49 -1.36 -11.66
N PHE A 148 1.49 -2.22 -11.44
CA PHE A 148 1.48 -3.20 -10.33
C PHE A 148 2.61 -3.01 -9.33
N GLY A 149 3.56 -2.13 -9.62
CA GLY A 149 4.60 -1.72 -8.68
C GLY A 149 6.02 -2.08 -9.13
N GLN A 150 6.98 -1.54 -8.38
CA GLN A 150 8.40 -1.76 -8.55
C GLN A 150 9.04 -1.94 -7.18
N ILE A 151 9.91 -2.95 -7.06
CA ILE A 151 10.69 -3.14 -5.83
C ILE A 151 11.74 -2.02 -5.77
N PRO A 152 11.88 -1.32 -4.63
CA PRO A 152 12.91 -0.30 -4.48
C PRO A 152 14.32 -0.86 -4.69
N LYS A 153 15.25 0.01 -5.06
CA LYS A 153 16.66 -0.37 -5.18
C LYS A 153 17.20 -0.85 -3.83
N GLN A 154 17.94 -1.96 -3.86
CA GLN A 154 18.67 -2.48 -2.69
C GLN A 154 19.80 -1.51 -2.29
N VAL A 155 19.98 -1.28 -0.99
CA VAL A 155 21.01 -0.38 -0.41
C VAL A 155 22.01 -1.11 0.46
#